data_AF-A0A7I9WFT5-F1
#
_entry.id   AF-A0A7I9WFT5-F1
#
_cell.length_a   1.000
_cell.length_b   1.000
_cell.length_c   1.000
_cell.angle_alpha   90.00
_cell.angle_beta   90.00
_cell.angle_gamma   90.00
#
_symmetry.space_group_name_H-M   'P 1'
#
loop_
_entity.id
_entity.type
_entity.pdbx_description
1 polymer ?
#
loop_
_entity_poly.entity_id
_entity_poly.type
_entity_poly.pdbx_seq_one_letter_code
_entity_poly.pdbx_strand_id
1 'polypeptide(L)'
;MSALGAGTRGAAAGVLGTAAMDILWYYRYRHAGGKSRLVDWETSAGLDGWQNAPAPAKFGRLLIQRALHADLPASSARAVNNLVHWSTGIGWGVVFGVVESARGRHTLWCGLPFGAAVWLQSYAVLAPAKLYKPIWDYDAKTLANDLSAHLLYGVTTAAALNRLGRRRTVRRSRVTTRLDKARNDFTADLKMFTLRTQLKRLES
;
A
#
# COMPACT_ATOMS: atom_id res chain seq x y z
N MET A 1 -13.95 4.46 -10.82
CA MET A 1 -13.92 3.98 -9.42
C MET A 1 -14.04 5.20 -8.51
N SER A 2 -14.66 5.11 -7.33
CA SER A 2 -14.65 6.23 -6.38
C SER A 2 -13.26 6.41 -5.75
N ALA A 3 -12.88 7.65 -5.42
CA ALA A 3 -11.62 7.98 -4.77
C ALA A 3 -11.43 7.21 -3.45
N LEU A 4 -12.50 7.03 -2.66
CA LEU A 4 -12.50 6.22 -1.45
C LEU A 4 -12.08 4.77 -1.72
N GLY A 5 -12.65 4.15 -2.76
CA GLY A 5 -12.34 2.77 -3.12
C GLY A 5 -10.93 2.57 -3.70
N ALA A 6 -10.35 3.63 -4.27
CA ALA A 6 -8.95 3.68 -4.69
C ALA A 6 -8.03 3.81 -3.48
N GLY A 7 -8.37 4.72 -2.56
CA GLY A 7 -7.65 4.95 -1.31
C GLY A 7 -7.56 3.69 -0.45
N THR A 8 -8.67 2.98 -0.21
CA THR A 8 -8.65 1.74 0.61
C THR A 8 -7.73 0.66 0.01
N ARG A 9 -7.72 0.50 -1.31
CA ARG A 9 -6.81 -0.46 -1.96
C ARG A 9 -5.37 0.01 -1.94
N GLY A 10 -5.17 1.31 -2.10
CA GLY A 10 -3.88 1.96 -1.92
C GLY A 10 -3.31 1.71 -0.52
N ALA A 11 -4.13 1.90 0.52
CA ALA A 11 -3.74 1.60 1.90
C ALA A 11 -3.33 0.13 2.08
N ALA A 12 -4.15 -0.82 1.62
CA ALA A 12 -3.82 -2.24 1.69
C ALA A 12 -2.55 -2.59 0.90
N ALA A 13 -2.36 -1.97 -0.26
CA ALA A 13 -1.15 -2.14 -1.07
C ALA A 13 0.08 -1.55 -0.36
N GLY A 14 -0.06 -0.41 0.31
CA GLY A 14 0.99 0.22 1.11
C GLY A 14 1.42 -0.65 2.29
N VAL A 15 0.48 -1.27 3.01
CA VAL A 15 0.79 -2.27 4.07
C VAL A 15 1.67 -3.40 3.52
N LEU A 16 1.29 -3.96 2.36
CA LEU A 16 2.05 -5.05 1.74
C LEU A 16 3.43 -4.59 1.24
N GLY A 17 3.53 -3.37 0.72
CA GLY A 17 4.78 -2.74 0.35
C GLY A 17 5.72 -2.58 1.54
N THR A 18 5.22 -2.03 2.65
CA THR A 18 5.98 -1.84 3.90
C THR A 18 6.48 -3.18 4.43
N ALA A 19 5.59 -4.17 4.56
CA ALA A 19 5.98 -5.50 5.01
C ALA A 19 7.07 -6.15 4.13
N ALA A 20 7.01 -5.98 2.81
CA ALA A 20 8.05 -6.51 1.92
C ALA A 20 9.40 -5.81 2.10
N MET A 21 9.39 -4.49 2.25
CA MET A 21 10.57 -3.69 2.56
C MET A 21 11.19 -4.11 3.90
N ASP A 22 10.36 -4.30 4.92
CA ASP A 22 10.78 -4.72 6.26
C ASP A 22 11.38 -6.13 6.26
N ILE A 23 10.80 -7.06 5.50
CA ILE A 23 11.37 -8.40 5.32
C ILE A 23 12.77 -8.32 4.69
N LEU A 24 12.99 -7.46 3.69
CA LEU A 24 14.31 -7.28 3.07
C LEU A 24 15.31 -6.68 4.06
N TRP A 25 14.90 -5.67 4.83
CA TRP A 25 15.75 -5.08 5.87
C TRP A 25 16.07 -6.08 6.98
N TYR A 26 15.08 -6.85 7.43
CA TYR A 26 15.28 -7.90 8.42
C TYR A 26 16.20 -9.00 7.89
N TYR A 27 16.06 -9.42 6.64
CA TYR A 27 16.97 -10.35 5.98
C TYR A 27 18.42 -9.83 6.02
N ARG A 28 18.65 -8.57 5.65
CA ARG A 28 19.97 -7.93 5.70
C ARG A 28 20.51 -7.82 7.13
N TYR A 29 19.66 -7.44 8.07
CA TYR A 29 19.98 -7.37 9.50
C TYR A 29 20.44 -8.74 10.03
N ARG A 30 19.72 -9.81 9.69
CA ARG A 30 20.07 -11.20 10.07
C ARG A 30 21.39 -11.64 9.44
N HIS A 31 21.62 -11.33 8.17
CA HIS A 31 22.89 -11.62 7.50
C HIS A 31 24.07 -10.83 8.07
N ALA A 32 23.84 -9.65 8.63
CA ALA A 32 24.84 -8.86 9.33
C ALA A 32 25.05 -9.29 10.80
N GLY A 33 24.49 -10.44 11.22
CA GLY A 33 24.67 -10.98 12.58
C GLY A 33 23.64 -10.50 13.60
N GLY A 34 22.58 -9.81 13.16
CA GLY A 34 21.46 -9.41 14.01
C GLY A 34 20.81 -10.61 14.71
N LYS A 35 20.44 -10.45 15.99
CA LYS A 35 19.97 -11.56 16.86
C LYS A 35 18.49 -11.52 17.21
N SER A 36 17.83 -10.39 17.06
CA SER A 36 16.41 -10.23 17.41
C SER A 36 15.49 -11.08 16.53
N ARG A 37 14.35 -11.48 17.07
CA ARG A 37 13.25 -12.09 16.30
C ARG A 37 12.58 -11.05 15.43
N LEU A 38 11.93 -11.48 14.33
CA LEU A 38 11.27 -10.58 13.38
C LEU A 38 10.26 -9.64 14.06
N VAL A 39 9.37 -10.18 14.90
CA VAL A 39 8.34 -9.38 15.58
C VAL A 39 8.94 -8.35 16.54
N ASP A 40 9.99 -8.74 17.27
CA ASP A 40 10.69 -7.85 18.19
C ASP A 40 11.43 -6.74 17.43
N TRP A 41 12.07 -7.09 16.32
CA TRP A 41 12.75 -6.14 15.44
C TRP A 41 11.76 -5.15 14.81
N GLU A 42 10.69 -5.67 14.21
CA GLU A 42 9.67 -4.88 13.52
C GLU A 42 8.98 -3.91 14.47
N THR A 43 8.56 -4.41 15.63
CA THR A 43 7.86 -3.58 16.62
C THR A 43 8.80 -2.70 17.44
N SER A 44 10.11 -2.74 17.18
CA SER A 44 11.15 -2.04 17.94
C SER A 44 11.07 -2.36 19.44
N ALA A 45 10.91 -3.64 19.77
CA ALA A 45 10.95 -4.11 21.15
C ALA A 45 12.28 -3.74 21.82
N GLY A 46 12.20 -3.23 23.04
CA GLY A 46 13.35 -2.70 23.78
C GLY A 46 13.69 -1.24 23.48
N LEU A 47 12.97 -0.56 22.58
CA LEU A 47 13.09 0.90 22.43
C LEU A 47 12.33 1.61 23.56
N ASP A 48 13.06 2.21 24.50
CA ASP A 48 12.53 2.86 25.71
C ASP A 48 12.86 4.35 25.82
N GLY A 49 13.53 4.92 24.81
CA GLY A 49 13.94 6.32 24.81
C GLY A 49 14.29 6.91 23.45
N TRP A 50 14.59 8.21 23.46
CA TRP A 50 14.74 9.01 22.25
C TRP A 50 16.17 9.07 21.69
N GLN A 51 17.17 8.75 22.51
CA GLN A 51 18.59 8.87 22.18
C GLN A 51 18.93 7.97 20.99
N ASN A 52 18.58 6.69 21.11
CA ASN A 52 18.82 5.65 20.11
C ASN A 52 17.61 5.42 19.19
N ALA A 53 16.62 6.32 19.22
CA ALA A 53 15.42 6.15 18.42
C ALA A 53 15.72 6.22 16.92
N PRO A 54 15.09 5.37 16.10
CA PRO A 54 15.17 5.44 14.65
C PRO A 54 14.60 6.76 14.10
N ALA A 55 14.89 7.05 12.82
CA ALA A 55 14.44 8.27 12.17
C ALA A 55 12.91 8.49 12.20
N PRO A 56 12.04 7.48 12.00
CA PRO A 56 10.59 7.65 12.13
C PRO A 56 10.17 8.15 13.52
N ALA A 57 10.73 7.60 14.60
CA ALA A 57 10.46 8.04 15.97
C ALA A 57 10.86 9.50 16.20
N LYS A 58 12.07 9.88 15.77
CA LYS A 58 12.59 11.24 15.90
C LYS A 58 11.79 12.24 15.07
N PHE A 59 11.38 11.86 13.86
CA PHE A 59 10.54 12.68 13.00
C PHE A 59 9.15 12.89 13.60
N GLY A 60 8.50 11.83 14.10
CA GLY A 60 7.20 11.93 14.76
C GLY A 60 7.24 12.81 16.00
N ARG A 61 8.28 12.66 16.84
CA ARG A 61 8.51 13.54 17.98
C ARG A 61 8.66 14.99 17.56
N LEU A 62 9.48 15.27 16.52
CA LEU A 62 9.67 16.61 16.00
C LEU A 62 8.36 17.24 15.53
N LEU A 63 7.52 16.48 14.81
CA LEU A 63 6.22 16.95 14.37
C LEU A 63 5.28 17.26 15.54
N ILE A 64 5.19 16.38 16.53
CA ILE A 64 4.32 16.56 17.70
C ILE A 64 4.79 17.77 18.53
N GLN A 65 6.10 17.90 18.76
CA GLN A 65 6.66 19.06 19.44
C GLN A 65 6.39 20.37 18.69
N ARG A 66 6.44 20.36 17.35
CA ARG A 66 6.20 21.60 16.57
C ARG A 66 4.72 21.93 16.37
N ALA A 67 3.87 20.94 16.17
CA ALA A 67 2.46 21.15 15.87
C ALA A 67 1.60 21.28 17.13
N LEU A 68 1.93 20.54 18.18
CA LEU A 68 1.14 20.47 19.41
C LEU A 68 1.85 21.08 20.62
N HIS A 69 3.09 21.56 20.45
CA HIS A 69 3.92 22.12 21.54
C HIS A 69 4.03 21.18 22.76
N ALA A 70 3.97 19.87 22.52
CA ALA A 70 3.94 18.85 23.55
C ALA A 70 5.21 18.01 23.54
N ASP A 71 5.82 17.84 24.71
CA ASP A 71 6.90 16.89 24.92
C ASP A 71 6.34 15.51 25.25
N LEU A 72 6.79 14.51 24.50
CA LEU A 72 6.39 13.13 24.73
C LEU A 72 7.35 12.42 25.70
N PRO A 73 6.82 11.61 26.64
CA PRO A 73 7.67 10.80 27.51
C PRO A 73 8.51 9.83 26.69
N ALA A 74 9.67 9.45 27.22
CA ALA A 74 10.62 8.53 26.57
C ALA A 74 9.96 7.19 26.18
N SER A 75 9.04 6.69 27.02
CA SER A 75 8.27 5.47 26.78
C SER A 75 7.41 5.50 25.51
N SER A 76 7.08 6.69 24.98
CA SER A 76 6.34 6.83 23.73
C SER A 76 7.18 6.56 22.48
N ALA A 77 8.51 6.49 22.58
CA ALA A 77 9.40 6.36 21.43
C ALA A 77 9.07 5.16 20.54
N ARG A 78 8.79 4.00 21.14
CA ARG A 78 8.36 2.79 20.42
C ARG A 78 7.04 2.99 19.69
N ALA A 79 6.03 3.56 20.36
CA ALA A 79 4.72 3.78 19.78
C ALA A 79 4.81 4.75 18.59
N VAL A 80 5.52 5.87 18.77
CA VAL A 80 5.73 6.86 17.71
C VAL A 80 6.52 6.26 16.55
N ASN A 81 7.54 5.44 16.81
CA ASN A 81 8.30 4.78 15.76
C ASN A 81 7.40 3.96 14.83
N ASN A 82 6.63 3.03 15.43
CA ASN A 82 5.75 2.15 14.69
C ASN A 82 4.64 2.92 13.97
N LEU A 83 4.05 3.91 14.65
CA LEU A 83 2.99 4.71 14.06
C LEU A 83 3.49 5.45 12.82
N VAL A 84 4.62 6.16 12.92
CA VAL A 84 5.19 6.90 11.77
C VAL A 84 5.61 5.93 10.67
N HIS A 85 6.35 4.87 11.00
CA HIS A 85 6.81 3.85 10.04
C HIS A 85 5.65 3.30 9.19
N TRP A 86 4.62 2.76 9.86
CA TRP A 86 3.48 2.15 9.18
C TRP A 86 2.59 3.19 8.50
N SER A 87 2.35 4.34 9.13
CA SER A 87 1.49 5.38 8.53
C SER A 87 2.11 5.99 7.29
N THR A 88 3.43 6.19 7.24
CA THR A 88 4.11 6.67 6.04
C THR A 88 3.94 5.70 4.88
N GLY A 89 4.18 4.40 5.12
CA GLY A 89 4.01 3.37 4.09
C GLY A 89 2.57 3.22 3.58
N ILE A 90 1.59 3.27 4.49
CA ILE A 90 0.16 3.26 4.16
C ILE A 90 -0.23 4.52 3.37
N GLY A 91 0.21 5.69 3.83
CA GLY A 91 -0.09 6.98 3.22
C GLY A 91 0.39 7.07 1.78
N TRP A 92 1.64 6.65 1.52
CA TRP A 92 2.16 6.57 0.16
C TRP A 92 1.40 5.57 -0.71
N GLY A 93 0.98 4.44 -0.14
CA GLY A 93 0.10 3.49 -0.82
C GLY A 93 -1.23 4.11 -1.23
N VAL A 94 -1.87 4.91 -0.35
CA VAL A 94 -3.10 5.65 -0.64
C VAL A 94 -2.89 6.62 -1.81
N VAL A 95 -1.83 7.44 -1.75
CA VAL A 95 -1.49 8.41 -2.82
C VAL A 95 -1.33 7.69 -4.15
N PHE A 96 -0.52 6.62 -4.17
CA PHE A 96 -0.30 5.84 -5.38
C PHE A 96 -1.58 5.20 -5.92
N GLY A 97 -2.42 4.64 -5.03
CA GLY A 97 -3.71 4.05 -5.36
C GLY A 97 -4.68 5.04 -6.02
N VAL A 98 -4.74 6.27 -5.50
CA VAL A 98 -5.57 7.35 -6.06
C VAL A 98 -5.05 7.79 -7.43
N VAL A 99 -3.73 8.03 -7.55
CA VAL A 99 -3.09 8.46 -8.81
C VAL A 99 -3.28 7.43 -9.93
N GLU A 100 -2.96 6.16 -9.68
CA GLU A 100 -3.13 5.10 -10.68
C GLU A 100 -4.60 4.88 -11.06
N SER A 101 -5.52 5.06 -10.10
CA SER A 101 -6.96 4.97 -10.39
C SER A 101 -7.45 6.12 -11.27
N ALA A 102 -6.90 7.33 -11.11
CA ALA A 102 -7.21 8.48 -11.95
C ALA A 102 -6.67 8.30 -13.38
N ARG A 103 -5.51 7.65 -13.55
CA ARG A 103 -4.91 7.36 -14.87
C ARG A 103 -5.62 6.25 -15.64
N GLY A 104 -6.48 5.46 -14.98
CA GLY A 104 -7.19 4.33 -15.59
C GLY A 104 -6.29 3.17 -16.07
N ARG A 105 -4.98 3.24 -15.79
CA ARG A 105 -3.98 2.23 -16.13
C ARG A 105 -3.29 1.82 -14.84
N HIS A 106 -3.29 0.53 -14.55
CA HIS A 106 -2.50 -0.03 -13.45
C HIS A 106 -1.33 -0.78 -14.06
N THR A 107 -0.14 -0.19 -13.99
CA THR A 107 1.05 -0.78 -14.60
C THR A 107 2.04 -1.16 -13.53
N LEU A 108 2.43 -2.45 -13.48
CA LEU A 108 3.43 -2.93 -12.52
C LEU A 108 4.73 -2.12 -12.61
N TRP A 109 5.11 -1.71 -13.83
CA TRP A 109 6.28 -0.88 -14.11
C TRP A 109 6.27 0.48 -13.43
N CYS A 110 5.09 1.03 -13.07
CA CYS A 110 5.00 2.28 -12.32
C CYS A 110 5.50 2.13 -10.87
N GLY A 111 5.64 0.90 -10.36
CA GLY A 111 6.18 0.64 -9.02
C GLY A 111 7.65 1.05 -8.86
N LEU A 112 8.47 0.93 -9.92
CA LEU A 112 9.89 1.33 -9.86
C LEU A 112 10.07 2.85 -9.69
N PRO A 113 9.55 3.71 -10.60
CA PRO A 113 9.66 5.15 -10.42
C PRO A 113 8.93 5.64 -9.15
N PHE A 114 7.85 4.97 -8.75
CA PHE A 114 7.19 5.26 -7.48
C PHE A 114 8.09 4.99 -6.27
N GLY A 115 8.71 3.81 -6.20
CA GLY A 115 9.66 3.47 -5.13
C GLY A 115 10.84 4.45 -5.09
N ALA A 116 11.42 4.77 -6.25
CA ALA A 116 12.49 5.77 -6.35
C ALA A 116 12.05 7.17 -5.90
N ALA A 117 10.80 7.57 -6.19
CA ALA A 117 10.26 8.85 -5.74
C ALA A 117 10.07 8.88 -4.21
N VAL A 118 9.56 7.79 -3.60
CA VAL A 118 9.44 7.68 -2.13
C VAL A 118 10.83 7.72 -1.47
N TRP A 119 11.81 7.04 -2.07
CA TRP A 119 13.21 7.11 -1.64
C TRP A 119 13.74 8.54 -1.68
N LEU A 120 13.69 9.23 -2.83
CA LEU A 120 14.16 10.62 -2.92
C LEU A 120 13.42 11.57 -1.97
N GLN A 121 12.12 11.36 -1.78
CA GLN A 121 11.32 12.14 -0.84
C GLN A 121 11.81 11.99 0.59
N SER A 122 12.26 10.79 0.99
CA SER A 122 12.78 10.57 2.35
C SER A 122 13.99 11.47 2.63
N TYR A 123 14.92 11.59 1.68
CA TYR A 123 16.06 12.51 1.79
C TYR A 123 15.64 13.98 1.74
N ALA A 124 14.70 14.33 0.87
CA ALA A 124 14.20 15.70 0.74
C ALA A 124 13.52 16.21 2.03
N VAL A 125 12.99 15.32 2.87
CA VAL A 125 12.33 15.67 4.14
C VAL A 125 13.27 15.47 5.34
N LEU A 126 13.95 14.33 5.41
CA LEU A 126 14.71 13.93 6.59
C LEU A 126 16.10 14.59 6.66
N ALA A 127 16.71 14.95 5.53
CA ALA A 127 17.99 15.66 5.55
C ALA A 127 17.82 17.12 6.06
N PRO A 128 16.85 17.93 5.60
CA PRO A 128 16.59 19.24 6.19
C PRO A 128 16.15 19.17 7.67
N ALA A 129 15.48 18.09 8.07
CA ALA A 129 15.15 17.81 9.46
C ALA A 129 16.36 17.38 10.32
N LYS A 130 17.57 17.28 9.74
CA LYS A 130 18.81 16.81 10.38
C LYS A 130 18.69 15.39 10.95
N LEU A 131 17.80 14.58 10.37
CA LEU A 131 17.63 13.17 10.73
C LEU A 131 18.43 12.26 9.82
N TYR A 132 18.64 12.67 8.57
CA TYR A 132 19.57 12.07 7.61
C TYR A 132 20.73 13.02 7.32
N LYS A 133 21.83 12.46 6.80
CA LYS A 133 22.83 13.26 6.09
C LYS A 133 22.26 13.68 4.72
N PRO A 134 22.79 14.72 4.09
CA PRO A 134 22.58 14.93 2.67
C PRO A 134 22.91 13.69 1.85
N ILE A 135 22.21 13.48 0.73
CA ILE A 135 22.32 12.26 -0.07
C ILE A 135 23.75 12.02 -0.60
N TRP A 136 24.50 13.09 -0.85
CA TRP A 136 25.89 13.05 -1.34
C TRP A 136 26.93 12.67 -0.28
N ASP A 137 26.55 12.61 1.01
CA ASP A 137 27.45 12.26 2.11
C ASP A 137 27.39 10.76 2.47
N TYR A 138 26.55 9.98 1.78
CA TYR A 138 26.46 8.53 1.94
C TYR A 138 27.28 7.80 0.88
N ASP A 139 27.84 6.66 1.26
CA ASP A 139 28.51 5.78 0.31
C ASP A 139 27.50 5.08 -0.63
N ALA A 140 27.98 4.66 -1.81
CA ALA A 140 27.15 4.05 -2.83
C ALA A 140 26.46 2.75 -2.36
N LYS A 141 27.07 1.97 -1.47
CA LYS A 141 26.48 0.73 -0.96
C LYS A 141 25.31 1.03 -0.02
N THR A 142 25.43 2.05 0.82
CA THR A 142 24.34 2.54 1.66
C THR A 142 23.17 3.02 0.80
N LEU A 143 23.43 3.88 -0.19
CA LEU A 143 22.39 4.37 -1.10
C LEU A 143 21.75 3.24 -1.92
N ALA A 144 22.53 2.29 -2.43
CA ALA A 144 22.01 1.15 -3.18
C ALA A 144 21.13 0.23 -2.32
N ASN A 145 21.54 -0.03 -1.07
CA ASN A 145 20.72 -0.79 -0.14
C ASN A 145 19.39 -0.09 0.15
N ASP A 146 19.42 1.21 0.41
CA ASP A 146 18.21 1.96 0.71
C ASP A 146 17.28 2.09 -0.51
N LEU A 147 17.83 2.43 -1.67
CA LEU A 147 17.08 2.49 -2.93
C LEU A 147 16.43 1.15 -3.27
N SER A 148 17.18 0.04 -3.19
CA SER A 148 16.62 -1.29 -3.51
C SER A 148 15.47 -1.70 -2.56
N ALA A 149 15.52 -1.29 -1.29
CA ALA A 149 14.43 -1.51 -0.36
C ALA A 149 13.17 -0.71 -0.76
N HIS A 150 13.33 0.53 -1.18
CA HIS A 150 12.24 1.37 -1.67
C HIS A 150 11.70 0.92 -3.03
N LEU A 151 12.55 0.40 -3.93
CA LEU A 151 12.10 -0.21 -5.18
C LEU A 151 11.24 -1.46 -4.89
N LEU A 152 11.63 -2.29 -3.93
CA LEU A 152 10.82 -3.44 -3.51
C LEU A 152 9.48 -3.01 -2.93
N TYR A 153 9.46 -1.97 -2.08
CA TYR A 153 8.23 -1.33 -1.60
C TYR A 153 7.33 -0.93 -2.77
N GLY A 154 7.87 -0.21 -3.75
CA GLY A 154 7.11 0.33 -4.87
C GLY A 154 6.57 -0.76 -5.81
N VAL A 155 7.39 -1.75 -6.17
CA VAL A 155 6.96 -2.91 -7.00
C VAL A 155 5.89 -3.73 -6.28
N THR A 156 6.07 -4.01 -4.98
CA THR A 156 5.11 -4.79 -4.21
C THR A 156 3.78 -4.04 -4.07
N THR A 157 3.82 -2.73 -3.81
CA THR A 157 2.63 -1.88 -3.77
C THR A 157 1.90 -1.90 -5.11
N ALA A 158 2.62 -1.73 -6.23
CA ALA A 158 2.02 -1.78 -7.56
C ALA A 158 1.42 -3.15 -7.90
N ALA A 159 2.08 -4.24 -7.51
CA ALA A 159 1.59 -5.60 -7.69
C ALA A 159 0.31 -5.87 -6.88
N ALA A 160 0.30 -5.47 -5.60
CA ALA A 160 -0.85 -5.58 -4.74
C ALA A 160 -2.04 -4.78 -5.27
N LEU A 161 -1.82 -3.53 -5.66
CA LEU A 161 -2.87 -2.66 -6.21
C LEU A 161 -3.48 -3.26 -7.49
N ASN A 162 -2.63 -3.75 -8.41
CA ASN A 162 -3.06 -4.45 -9.62
C ASN A 162 -3.94 -5.67 -9.31
N ARG A 163 -3.52 -6.50 -8.34
CA ARG A 163 -4.25 -7.71 -7.97
C ARG A 163 -5.59 -7.39 -7.34
N LEU A 164 -5.64 -6.40 -6.45
CA LEU A 164 -6.85 -5.90 -5.80
C LEU A 164 -7.81 -5.24 -6.81
N GLY A 165 -7.27 -4.58 -7.84
CA GLY A 165 -8.02 -4.02 -8.97
C GLY A 165 -8.71 -5.08 -9.83
N ARG A 166 -7.96 -6.09 -10.28
CA ARG A 166 -8.45 -7.17 -11.15
C ARG A 166 -9.61 -7.99 -10.53
N ARG A 167 -9.57 -8.25 -9.22
CA ARG A 167 -10.61 -9.05 -8.53
C ARG A 167 -12.01 -8.43 -8.61
N ARG A 168 -12.12 -7.10 -8.74
CA ARG A 168 -13.43 -6.42 -8.77
C ARG A 168 -14.03 -6.34 -10.17
N THR A 169 -13.20 -6.16 -11.20
CA THR A 169 -13.66 -6.15 -12.61
C THR A 169 -14.24 -7.50 -13.02
N VAL A 170 -13.56 -8.61 -12.66
CA VAL A 170 -14.03 -9.98 -12.94
C VAL A 170 -15.32 -10.32 -12.19
N ARG A 171 -15.49 -9.84 -10.95
CA ARG A 171 -16.73 -10.06 -10.19
C ARG A 171 -17.90 -9.28 -10.78
N ARG A 172 -17.67 -8.05 -11.26
CA ARG A 172 -18.71 -7.22 -11.90
C ARG A 172 -19.14 -7.81 -13.25
N SER A 173 -18.21 -8.29 -14.08
CA SER A 173 -18.54 -8.92 -15.36
C SER A 173 -19.33 -10.22 -15.19
N ARG A 174 -19.00 -11.07 -14.20
CA ARG A 174 -19.78 -12.29 -13.94
C ARG A 174 -21.22 -12.02 -13.51
N VAL A 175 -21.46 -10.95 -12.73
CA VAL A 175 -22.82 -10.58 -12.32
C VAL A 175 -23.63 -10.08 -13.50
N THR A 176 -23.05 -9.23 -14.37
CA THR A 176 -23.75 -8.74 -15.57
C THR A 176 -24.07 -9.88 -16.53
N THR A 177 -23.12 -10.78 -16.81
CA THR A 177 -23.37 -11.94 -17.68
C THR A 177 -24.48 -12.86 -17.12
N ARG A 178 -24.59 -12.99 -15.79
CA ARG A 178 -25.62 -13.83 -15.16
C ARG A 178 -27.02 -13.19 -15.23
N LEU A 179 -27.09 -11.86 -15.07
CA LEU A 179 -28.35 -11.11 -15.23
C LEU A 179 -28.80 -11.05 -16.69
N ASP A 180 -27.86 -10.87 -17.63
CA ASP A 180 -28.16 -10.89 -19.06
C ASP A 180 -28.66 -12.27 -19.50
N LYS A 181 -28.05 -13.34 -18.98
CA LYS A 181 -28.53 -14.71 -19.21
C LYS A 181 -29.94 -14.91 -18.65
N ALA A 182 -30.19 -14.53 -17.39
CA ALA A 182 -31.51 -14.65 -16.77
C ALA A 182 -32.60 -13.85 -17.51
N ARG A 183 -32.26 -12.66 -18.03
CA ARG A 183 -33.17 -11.85 -18.85
C ARG A 183 -33.49 -12.51 -20.19
N ASN A 184 -32.49 -13.10 -20.84
CA ASN A 184 -32.66 -13.80 -22.12
C ASN A 184 -33.49 -15.08 -21.95
N ASP A 185 -33.24 -15.84 -20.87
CA ASP A 185 -34.00 -17.05 -20.55
C ASP A 185 -35.48 -16.70 -20.28
N PHE A 186 -35.75 -15.64 -19.49
CA PHE A 186 -37.12 -15.17 -19.23
C PHE A 186 -37.85 -14.70 -20.50
N THR A 187 -37.15 -14.02 -21.42
CA THR A 187 -37.77 -13.60 -22.70
C THR A 187 -38.02 -14.78 -23.64
N ALA A 188 -37.20 -15.83 -23.60
CA ALA A 188 -37.44 -17.07 -24.34
C ALA A 188 -38.68 -17.81 -23.79
N ASP A 189 -38.81 -17.90 -22.46
CA ASP A 189 -39.96 -18.51 -21.80
C ASP A 189 -41.27 -17.76 -22.10
N LEU A 190 -41.24 -16.41 -22.10
CA LEU A 190 -42.42 -15.61 -22.44
C LEU A 190 -42.88 -15.85 -23.89
N LYS A 191 -41.92 -15.92 -24.84
CA LYS A 191 -42.21 -16.22 -26.25
C LYS A 191 -42.81 -17.61 -26.40
N MET A 192 -42.25 -18.61 -25.72
CA MET A 192 -42.77 -19.99 -25.72
C MET A 192 -44.17 -20.08 -25.11
N PHE A 193 -44.43 -19.37 -24.02
CA PHE A 193 -45.77 -19.30 -23.41
C PHE A 193 -46.79 -18.70 -24.38
N THR A 194 -46.43 -17.61 -25.05
CA THR A 194 -47.30 -16.92 -26.03
C THR A 194 -47.59 -17.80 -27.24
N LEU A 195 -46.58 -18.50 -27.78
CA LEU A 195 -46.74 -19.45 -28.88
C LEU A 195 -47.67 -20.61 -28.50
N ARG A 196 -47.52 -21.17 -27.30
CA ARG A 196 -48.41 -22.25 -26.81
C ARG A 196 -49.85 -21.80 -26.62
N THR A 197 -50.07 -20.54 -26.22
CA THR A 197 -51.43 -20.01 -26.07
C THR A 197 -52.11 -19.71 -27.41
N GLN A 198 -51.33 -19.30 -28.42
CA GLN A 198 -51.84 -19.10 -29.79
C GLN A 198 -52.19 -20.44 -30.47
N LEU A 199 -51.33 -21.45 -30.35
CA LEU A 199 -51.59 -22.80 -30.89
C LEU A 199 -52.87 -23.42 -30.31
N LYS A 200 -53.06 -23.36 -28.99
CA LYS A 200 -54.29 -23.86 -28.36
C LYS A 200 -55.57 -23.14 -28.80
N ARG A 201 -55.45 -21.92 -29.33
CA ARG A 201 -56.59 -21.12 -29.79
C ARG A 201 -56.94 -21.37 -31.26
N LEU A 202 -56.06 -22.03 -32.01
CA LEU A 202 -56.29 -22.46 -33.40
C LEU A 202 -56.87 -23.88 -33.49
N GLU A 203 -56.75 -24.66 -32.42
CA GLU A 203 -57.29 -26.02 -32.31
C GLU A 203 -58.72 -26.06 -31.70
N SER A 204 -59.29 -24.90 -31.37
CA SER A 204 -60.65 -24.71 -30.80
C SER A 204 -61.56 -23.96 -31.76
#